data_AF-A0AAU8K688-F1
#
_entry.id   AF-A0AAU8K688-F1
#
_cell.length_a   1.000
_cell.length_b   1.000
_cell.length_c   1.000
_cell.angle_alpha   90.00
_cell.angle_beta   90.00
_cell.angle_gamma   90.00
#
_symmetry.space_group_name_H-M   'P 1'
#
loop_
_entity.id
_entity.type
_entity.pdbx_description
1 polymer ?
#
loop_
_entity_poly.entity_id
_entity_poly.type
_entity_poly.pdbx_seq_one_letter_code
_entity_poly.pdbx_strand_id
1 'polypeptide(L)'
;MNSHELNAICDVCKNPIADGAGNVWIDKADLSRAERGVKEWEDAQREAARERDGVVMYSADDLLAYPEAARWAVTHRACDPEPDTSAYSFEVHRCRTWAELVDWTAHLMGKTWLQVTDWNVLLEEATAARGHRISPSVKPKIR
;
A
#
# COMPACT_ATOMS: atom_id res chain seq x y z
N MET A 1 -3.60 -15.50 -24.92
CA MET A 1 -4.35 -15.34 -23.67
C MET A 1 -3.33 -15.15 -22.56
N ASN A 2 -3.21 -13.94 -22.01
CA ASN A 2 -2.38 -13.76 -20.81
C ASN A 2 -3.11 -14.45 -19.66
N SER A 3 -2.53 -15.54 -19.17
CA SER A 3 -2.99 -16.19 -17.94
C SER A 3 -2.69 -15.24 -16.80
N HIS A 4 -3.69 -14.88 -15.99
CA HIS A 4 -3.46 -14.08 -14.79
C HIS A 4 -2.52 -14.83 -13.84
N GLU A 5 -1.43 -14.17 -13.43
CA GLU A 5 -0.47 -14.71 -12.45
C GLU A 5 -0.85 -14.31 -11.02
N LEU A 6 -1.63 -13.22 -10.90
CA LEU A 6 -2.10 -12.62 -9.67
C LEU A 6 -3.63 -12.49 -9.69
N ASN A 7 -4.24 -12.74 -8.53
CA ASN A 7 -5.64 -12.50 -8.23
C ASN A 7 -5.77 -11.26 -7.34
N ALA A 8 -6.67 -10.36 -7.73
CA ALA A 8 -7.18 -9.32 -6.85
C ALA A 8 -8.40 -9.85 -6.09
N ILE A 9 -8.41 -9.66 -4.78
CA ILE A 9 -9.44 -10.07 -3.85
C ILE A 9 -10.01 -8.81 -3.19
N CYS A 10 -11.34 -8.69 -3.19
CA CYS A 10 -11.98 -7.51 -2.63
C CYS A 10 -11.85 -7.48 -1.10
N ASP A 11 -11.38 -6.36 -0.56
CA ASP A 11 -11.26 -6.11 0.87
C ASP A 11 -12.59 -6.17 1.61
N VAL A 12 -13.72 -5.91 0.94
CA VAL A 12 -15.05 -5.87 1.55
C VAL A 12 -15.73 -7.23 1.48
N CYS A 13 -16.00 -7.74 0.28
CA CYS A 13 -16.75 -8.98 0.11
C CYS A 13 -15.89 -10.25 0.10
N LYS A 14 -14.55 -10.11 0.11
CA LYS A 14 -13.55 -11.20 0.08
C LYS A 14 -13.61 -12.11 -1.15
N ASN A 15 -14.35 -11.71 -2.19
CA ASN A 15 -14.42 -12.43 -3.46
C ASN A 15 -13.40 -11.90 -4.48
N PRO A 16 -12.98 -12.72 -5.45
CA PRO A 16 -12.12 -12.28 -6.54
C PRO A 16 -12.74 -11.15 -7.37
N ILE A 17 -11.90 -10.23 -7.82
CA ILE A 17 -12.25 -9.12 -8.71
C ILE A 17 -11.85 -9.48 -10.13
N ALA A 18 -12.82 -9.45 -11.05
CA ALA A 18 -12.59 -9.61 -12.47
C ALA A 18 -12.03 -8.32 -13.10
N ASP A 19 -11.42 -8.45 -14.27
CA ASP A 19 -10.89 -7.30 -15.01
C ASP A 19 -12.01 -6.29 -15.30
N GLY A 20 -11.72 -5.00 -15.06
CA GLY A 20 -12.69 -3.90 -15.20
C GLY A 20 -13.78 -3.83 -14.12
N ALA A 21 -13.81 -4.75 -13.16
CA ALA A 21 -14.83 -4.80 -12.10
C ALA A 21 -14.42 -4.11 -10.79
N GLY A 22 -13.19 -3.61 -10.68
CA GLY A 22 -12.69 -3.00 -9.45
C GLY A 22 -11.35 -2.30 -9.61
N ASN A 23 -10.93 -1.68 -8.51
CA ASN A 23 -9.77 -0.80 -8.45
C ASN A 23 -8.87 -1.17 -7.27
N VAL A 24 -7.58 -0.85 -7.44
CA VAL A 24 -6.62 -0.68 -6.35
C VAL A 24 -6.52 0.82 -6.10
N TRP A 25 -6.71 1.25 -4.86
CA TRP A 25 -6.83 2.67 -4.55
C TRP A 25 -6.33 3.02 -3.16
N ILE A 26 -6.05 4.29 -2.94
CA ILE A 26 -5.68 4.86 -1.66
C ILE A 26 -6.41 6.20 -1.48
N ASP A 27 -6.97 6.41 -0.30
CA ASP A 27 -7.64 7.65 0.04
C ASP A 27 -6.62 8.80 0.21
N LYS A 28 -6.89 9.97 -0.38
CA LYS A 28 -5.97 11.10 -0.26
C LYS A 28 -6.01 11.77 1.11
N ALA A 29 -7.11 11.70 1.85
CA ALA A 29 -7.17 12.26 3.19
C ALA A 29 -6.31 11.41 4.15
N ASP A 30 -6.34 10.09 4.03
CA ASP A 30 -5.47 9.18 4.76
C ASP A 30 -4.01 9.31 4.33
N LEU A 31 -3.75 9.46 3.03
CA LEU A 31 -2.39 9.79 2.55
C LEU A 31 -1.88 11.09 3.19
N SER A 32 -2.69 12.15 3.15
CA SER A 32 -2.34 13.44 3.74
C SER A 32 -2.15 13.35 5.26
N ARG A 33 -2.91 12.49 5.93
CA ARG A 33 -2.78 12.22 7.37
C ARG A 33 -1.46 11.53 7.69
N ALA A 34 -1.11 10.49 6.92
CA ALA A 34 0.16 9.76 7.07
C ALA A 34 1.36 10.66 6.79
N GLU A 35 1.34 11.46 5.71
CA GLU A 35 2.42 12.40 5.39
C GLU A 35 2.64 13.42 6.51
N ARG A 36 1.56 14.01 7.05
CA ARG A 36 1.67 14.95 8.18
C ARG A 36 2.20 14.25 9.42
N GLY A 37 1.67 13.09 9.76
CA GLY A 37 2.10 12.34 10.93
C GLY A 37 3.59 12.00 10.86
N VAL A 38 4.08 11.51 9.72
CA VAL A 38 5.49 11.15 9.55
C VAL A 38 6.38 12.38 9.67
N LYS A 39 5.97 13.50 9.07
CA LYS A 39 6.70 14.76 9.22
C LYS A 39 6.75 15.24 10.67
N GLU A 40 5.64 15.23 11.38
CA GLU A 40 5.56 15.63 12.79
C GLU A 40 6.44 14.74 13.68
N TRP A 41 6.39 13.42 13.45
CA TRP A 41 7.25 12.47 14.13
C TRP A 41 8.73 12.75 13.85
N GLU A 42 9.13 12.90 12.58
CA GLU A 42 10.53 13.20 12.23
C GLU A 42 11.01 14.53 12.82
N ASP A 43 10.17 15.56 12.83
CA ASP A 43 10.52 16.87 13.39
C ASP A 43 10.74 16.77 14.90
N ALA A 44 9.90 16.01 15.63
CA ALA A 44 10.09 15.72 17.04
C ALA A 44 11.40 14.95 17.30
N GLN A 45 11.72 13.95 16.46
CA GLN A 45 12.97 13.19 16.58
C GLN A 45 14.20 14.06 16.27
N ARG A 46 14.10 14.97 15.30
CA ARG A 46 15.15 15.95 14.98
C ARG A 46 15.36 16.92 16.15
N GLU A 47 14.30 17.37 16.80
CA GLU A 47 14.39 18.24 17.97
C GLU A 47 15.06 17.52 19.15
N ALA A 48 14.61 16.30 19.48
CA ALA A 48 15.23 15.48 20.52
C ALA A 48 16.71 15.17 20.23
N ALA A 49 17.08 14.96 18.95
CA ALA A 49 18.47 14.76 18.56
C ALA A 49 19.34 16.01 18.76
N ARG A 50 18.79 17.23 18.59
CA ARG A 50 19.54 18.48 18.85
C ARG A 50 19.94 18.61 20.32
N GLU A 51 19.11 18.13 21.23
CA GLU A 51 19.44 18.06 22.66
C GLU A 51 20.55 17.03 22.97
N ARG A 52 20.85 16.14 22.01
CA ARG A 52 21.82 15.05 22.11
C ARG A 52 22.98 15.21 21.13
N ASP A 53 23.44 16.45 20.92
CA ASP A 53 24.56 16.80 20.01
C ASP A 53 24.39 16.26 18.57
N GLY A 54 23.14 16.15 18.10
CA GLY A 54 22.80 15.71 16.74
C GLY A 54 22.73 14.18 16.56
N VAL A 55 22.86 13.40 17.63
CA VAL A 55 22.73 11.93 17.55
C VAL A 55 21.26 11.53 17.57
N VAL A 56 20.78 10.97 16.46
CA VAL A 56 19.43 10.39 16.37
C VAL A 56 19.43 8.99 16.98
N MET A 57 18.62 8.78 18.00
CA MET A 57 18.43 7.50 18.66
C MET A 57 16.94 7.24 18.84
N TYR A 58 16.44 6.14 18.30
CA TYR A 58 15.05 5.73 18.46
C TYR A 58 14.92 4.75 19.63
N SER A 59 14.08 5.09 20.60
CA SER A 59 13.63 4.16 21.64
C SER A 59 12.53 3.23 21.10
N ALA A 60 12.17 2.21 21.87
CA ALA A 60 11.02 1.37 21.54
C ALA A 60 9.71 2.18 21.48
N ASP A 61 9.55 3.15 22.39
CA ASP A 61 8.37 4.02 22.43
C ASP A 61 8.32 4.93 21.19
N ASP A 62 9.46 5.43 20.70
CA ASP A 62 9.52 6.23 19.47
C ASP A 62 9.04 5.43 18.26
N LEU A 63 9.39 4.15 18.18
CA LEU A 63 8.95 3.26 17.10
C LEU A 63 7.47 2.92 17.21
N LEU A 64 6.93 2.73 18.42
CA LEU A 64 5.50 2.50 18.64
C LEU A 64 4.66 3.75 18.36
N ALA A 65 5.24 4.93 18.53
CA ALA A 65 4.64 6.21 18.16
C ALA A 65 4.77 6.53 16.66
N TYR A 66 5.40 5.65 15.86
CA TYR A 66 5.49 5.86 14.43
C TYR A 66 4.08 5.86 13.80
N PRO A 67 3.74 6.84 12.95
CA PRO A 67 2.41 6.95 12.36
C PRO A 67 2.01 5.72 11.54
N GLU A 68 0.72 5.40 11.59
CA GLU A 68 0.16 4.36 10.73
C GLU A 68 0.26 4.77 9.26
N ALA A 69 0.69 3.83 8.42
CA ALA A 69 0.82 4.04 6.99
C ALA A 69 -0.57 4.15 6.33
N ALA A 70 -0.68 4.99 5.30
CA ALA A 70 -1.90 5.07 4.52
C ALA A 70 -2.11 3.76 3.74
N ARG A 71 -3.29 3.15 3.92
CA ARG A 71 -3.59 1.80 3.44
C ARG A 71 -4.11 1.81 2.00
N TRP A 72 -3.50 1.00 1.14
CA TRP A 72 -4.04 0.63 -0.16
C TRP A 72 -5.20 -0.37 0.00
N ALA A 73 -6.32 -0.03 -0.61
CA ALA A 73 -7.51 -0.87 -0.68
C ALA A 73 -7.67 -1.49 -2.07
N VAL A 74 -8.26 -2.68 -2.11
CA VAL A 74 -8.62 -3.40 -3.34
C VAL A 74 -10.10 -3.72 -3.27
N THR A 75 -10.93 -3.08 -4.10
CA THR A 75 -12.40 -3.23 -4.02
C THR A 75 -13.04 -3.40 -5.38
N HIS A 76 -14.15 -4.17 -5.44
CA HIS A 76 -15.08 -4.05 -6.56
C HIS A 76 -15.65 -2.63 -6.58
N ARG A 77 -16.00 -2.10 -7.76
CA ARG A 77 -16.65 -0.78 -7.85
C ARG A 77 -17.94 -0.71 -7.03
N ALA A 78 -18.71 -1.79 -6.99
CA ALA A 78 -19.95 -1.88 -6.20
C ALA A 78 -19.71 -2.09 -4.70
N CYS A 79 -18.50 -2.49 -4.31
CA CYS A 79 -18.11 -2.65 -2.91
C CYS A 79 -17.30 -1.46 -2.40
N ASP A 80 -17.07 -0.44 -3.23
CA ASP A 80 -16.42 0.78 -2.82
C ASP A 80 -17.33 1.53 -1.83
N PRO A 81 -16.94 1.66 -0.55
CA PRO A 81 -17.76 2.35 0.43
C PRO A 81 -17.84 3.86 0.15
N GLU A 82 -16.89 4.40 -0.63
CA GLU A 82 -16.74 5.83 -0.85
C GLU A 82 -16.39 6.15 -2.33
N PRO A 83 -17.28 5.83 -3.29
CA PRO A 83 -16.98 5.93 -4.72
C PRO A 83 -16.72 7.38 -5.20
N ASP A 84 -17.16 8.37 -4.43
CA ASP A 84 -17.02 9.80 -4.75
C ASP A 84 -15.84 10.47 -4.02
N THR A 85 -15.12 9.72 -3.18
CA THR A 85 -13.97 10.25 -2.45
C THR A 85 -12.80 10.52 -3.42
N SER A 86 -12.00 11.55 -3.11
CA SER A 86 -10.81 11.88 -3.87
C SER A 86 -9.71 10.84 -3.62
N ALA A 87 -9.78 9.71 -4.31
CA ALA A 87 -8.77 8.66 -4.23
C ALA A 87 -7.69 8.82 -5.32
N TYR A 88 -6.51 8.27 -5.07
CA TYR A 88 -5.60 7.88 -6.14
C TYR A 88 -5.84 6.40 -6.46
N SER A 89 -6.16 6.06 -7.70
CA SER A 89 -6.58 4.72 -8.05
C SER A 89 -6.10 4.27 -9.43
N PHE A 90 -6.09 2.94 -9.61
CA PHE A 90 -5.93 2.31 -10.91
C PHE A 90 -6.73 1.01 -10.97
N GLU A 91 -7.07 0.59 -12.19
CA GLU A 91 -7.89 -0.60 -12.39
C GLU A 91 -7.12 -1.89 -12.09
N VAL A 92 -7.81 -2.87 -11.49
CA VAL A 92 -7.25 -4.19 -11.13
C VAL A 92 -6.60 -4.91 -12.32
N HIS A 93 -7.12 -4.73 -13.54
CA HIS A 93 -6.57 -5.40 -14.72
C HIS A 93 -5.11 -5.01 -14.99
N ARG A 94 -4.64 -3.88 -14.43
CA ARG A 94 -3.27 -3.41 -14.59
C ARG A 94 -2.30 -3.96 -13.54
N CYS A 95 -2.68 -4.95 -12.72
CA CYS A 95 -1.78 -5.63 -11.79
C CYS A 95 -2.07 -7.14 -11.70
N ARG A 96 -2.43 -7.77 -12.83
CA ARG A 96 -2.81 -9.20 -12.91
C ARG A 96 -1.62 -10.12 -13.19
N THR A 97 -0.47 -9.54 -13.54
CA THR A 97 0.80 -10.24 -13.73
C THR A 97 1.88 -9.62 -12.86
N TRP A 98 2.94 -10.38 -12.60
CA TRP A 98 4.11 -9.85 -11.90
C TRP A 98 4.74 -8.68 -12.64
N ALA A 99 4.81 -8.75 -13.97
CA ALA A 99 5.34 -7.68 -14.80
C ALA A 99 4.53 -6.38 -14.64
N GLU A 100 3.21 -6.48 -14.68
CA GLU A 100 2.31 -5.35 -14.46
C GLU A 100 2.41 -4.77 -13.04
N LEU A 101 2.49 -5.62 -12.01
CA LEU A 101 2.67 -5.17 -10.62
C LEU A 101 4.02 -4.48 -10.42
N VAL A 102 5.08 -4.97 -11.05
CA VAL A 102 6.42 -4.35 -11.02
C VAL A 102 6.42 -3.01 -11.78
N ASP A 103 5.80 -2.94 -12.96
CA ASP A 103 5.66 -1.70 -13.73
C ASP A 103 4.95 -0.61 -12.91
N TRP A 104 3.84 -0.97 -12.25
CA TRP A 104 3.16 -0.06 -11.35
C TRP A 104 3.97 0.31 -10.12
N THR A 105 4.73 -0.62 -9.56
CA THR A 105 5.64 -0.32 -8.45
C THR A 105 6.67 0.72 -8.89
N ALA A 106 7.27 0.55 -10.07
CA ALA A 106 8.21 1.52 -10.63
C ALA A 106 7.56 2.89 -10.86
N HIS A 107 6.32 2.93 -11.37
CA HIS A 107 5.56 4.17 -11.51
C HIS A 107 5.29 4.84 -10.16
N LEU A 108 4.95 4.06 -9.13
CA LEU A 108 4.72 4.57 -7.78
C LEU A 108 6.00 5.04 -7.08
N MET A 109 7.16 4.43 -7.36
CA MET A 109 8.45 4.89 -6.84
C MET A 109 8.81 6.31 -7.29
N GLY A 110 8.19 6.81 -8.37
CA GLY A 110 8.26 8.21 -8.77
C GLY A 110 7.38 9.16 -7.94
N LYS A 111 6.64 8.66 -6.95
CA LYS A 111 5.75 9.44 -6.08
C LYS A 111 6.40 9.63 -4.72
N THR A 112 6.56 10.89 -4.32
CA THR A 112 7.18 11.29 -3.04
C THR A 112 6.36 10.91 -1.82
N TRP A 113 5.20 10.29 -1.97
CA TRP A 113 4.32 9.88 -0.89
C TRP A 113 4.25 8.35 -0.75
N LEU A 114 4.87 7.58 -1.64
CA LEU A 114 4.80 6.11 -1.61
C LEU A 114 5.31 5.54 -0.28
N GLN A 115 6.38 6.15 0.27
CA GLN A 115 7.05 5.68 1.48
C GLN A 115 6.20 5.78 2.75
N VAL A 116 5.10 6.53 2.74
CA VAL A 116 4.15 6.62 3.87
C VAL A 116 2.90 5.75 3.67
N THR A 117 2.95 4.82 2.71
CA THR A 117 1.85 3.90 2.41
C THR A 117 2.23 2.45 2.71
N ASP A 118 1.24 1.57 2.83
CA ASP A 118 1.46 0.14 3.01
C ASP A 118 1.70 -0.63 1.69
N TRP A 119 2.17 0.04 0.63
CA TRP A 119 2.42 -0.61 -0.66
C TRP A 119 3.36 -1.81 -0.54
N ASN A 120 4.36 -1.76 0.36
CA ASN A 120 5.24 -2.89 0.66
C ASN A 120 4.45 -4.09 1.20
N VAL A 121 3.43 -3.86 2.05
CA VAL A 121 2.56 -4.92 2.58
C VAL A 121 1.79 -5.58 1.43
N LEU A 122 1.29 -4.80 0.47
CA LEU A 122 0.62 -5.32 -0.72
C LEU A 122 1.57 -6.19 -1.58
N LEU A 123 2.85 -5.82 -1.71
CA LEU A 123 3.88 -6.63 -2.38
C LEU A 123 4.21 -7.92 -1.61
N GLU A 124 4.33 -7.83 -0.28
CA GLU A 124 4.56 -8.99 0.60
C GLU A 124 3.40 -9.98 0.51
N GLU A 125 2.16 -9.48 0.53
CA GLU A 125 0.94 -10.27 0.33
C GLU A 125 0.95 -11.01 -1.02
N ALA A 126 1.33 -10.30 -2.08
CA ALA A 126 1.48 -10.87 -3.40
C ALA A 126 2.53 -11.98 -3.41
N THR A 127 3.66 -11.86 -2.71
CA THR A 127 4.73 -12.87 -2.74
C THR A 127 4.50 -14.07 -1.83
N ALA A 128 3.87 -13.89 -0.68
CA ALA A 128 3.78 -14.93 0.35
C ALA A 128 2.65 -15.96 0.12
N ALA A 129 1.74 -15.73 -0.84
CA ALA A 129 0.46 -16.44 -0.95
C ALA A 129 -0.34 -16.45 0.37
N ARG A 130 -0.12 -15.43 1.20
CA ARG A 130 -0.91 -15.09 2.39
C ARG A 130 -1.82 -13.90 2.13
N GLY A 131 -1.74 -13.33 0.92
CA GLY A 131 -2.38 -12.07 0.55
C GLY A 131 -3.89 -12.12 0.63
N HIS A 132 -4.44 -11.10 1.29
CA HIS A 132 -5.87 -10.87 1.37
C HIS A 132 -6.37 -9.93 0.27
N ARG A 133 -5.45 -9.19 -0.39
CA ARG A 133 -5.76 -8.21 -1.43
C ARG A 133 -5.24 -8.61 -2.80
N ILE A 134 -3.94 -8.89 -2.90
CA ILE A 134 -3.30 -9.41 -4.11
C ILE A 134 -2.64 -10.73 -3.76
N SER A 135 -2.94 -11.80 -4.48
CA SER A 135 -2.40 -13.13 -4.20
C SER A 135 -1.99 -13.85 -5.49
N PRO A 136 -0.97 -14.72 -5.47
CA PRO A 136 -0.61 -15.51 -6.63
C PRO A 136 -1.73 -16.47 -7.04
N SER A 137 -1.99 -16.57 -8.34
CA SER A 137 -2.85 -17.61 -8.91
C SER A 137 -2.29 -19.02 -8.71
N VAL A 138 -0.96 -19.13 -8.56
CA VAL A 138 -0.26 -20.36 -8.22
C VAL A 138 0.67 -20.08 -7.06
N LYS A 139 0.62 -20.91 -6.01
CA LYS A 139 1.49 -20.76 -4.84
C LYS A 139 2.97 -20.72 -5.29
N PRO A 140 3.70 -19.62 -5.02
CA PRO A 140 5.07 -19.48 -5.46
C PRO A 140 5.97 -20.46 -4.70
N LYS A 141 6.88 -21.09 -5.43
CA LYS A 141 7.93 -21.94 -4.85
C LYS A 141 9.13 -21.05 -4.56
N ILE A 142 9.17 -20.48 -3.35
CA ILE A 142 10.36 -19.78 -2.88
C ILE A 142 11.39 -20.87 -2.54
N ARG A 143 12.53 -20.87 -3.24
CA ARG A 143 13.68 -21.75 -2.97
C ARG A 143 14.56 -21.16 -1.90
#